data_AF-D6BGP9-F1
#
_entry.id   AF-D6BGP9-F1
#
_cell.length_a   1.000
_cell.length_b   1.000
_cell.length_c   1.000
_cell.angle_alpha   90.00
_cell.angle_beta   90.00
_cell.angle_gamma   90.00
#
_symmetry.space_group_name_H-M   'P 1'
#
loop_
_entity.id
_entity.type
_entity.pdbx_description
1 polymer ?
#
loop_
_entity_poly.entity_id
_entity_poly.type
_entity_poly.pdbx_seq_one_letter_code
_entity_poly.pdbx_strand_id
1 'polypeptide(L)' 'MLDIKKIGENFYLVNSEYTASSFNEAVIIANTGRKIKGFEVECIEVSFWKNLKNKLNYPFKILESWM' A
#
# COMPACT_ATOMS: atom_id res chain seq x y z
N MET A 1 -1.31 4.10 -19.85
CA MET A 1 -0.93 2.65 -19.78
C MET A 1 -1.09 2.25 -18.33
N LEU A 2 -1.92 1.24 -18.02
CA LEU A 2 -2.22 0.87 -16.64
C LEU A 2 -0.97 0.24 -16.01
N ASP A 3 -0.48 0.78 -14.90
CA ASP A 3 0.74 0.29 -14.25
C ASP A 3 0.37 -0.71 -13.15
N ILE A 4 0.17 -1.97 -13.55
CA ILE A 4 -0.21 -3.07 -12.66
C ILE A 4 0.94 -4.06 -12.54
N LYS A 5 1.47 -4.23 -11.33
CA LYS A 5 2.59 -5.11 -11.04
C LYS A 5 2.17 -6.20 -10.05
N LYS A 6 2.32 -7.47 -10.42
CA LYS A 6 2.10 -8.58 -9.49
C LYS A 6 3.26 -8.67 -8.50
N ILE A 7 2.97 -8.63 -7.21
CA ILE A 7 3.96 -8.71 -6.11
C ILE A 7 3.89 -10.05 -5.37
N GLY A 8 2.71 -10.66 -5.34
CA GLY A 8 2.50 -11.94 -4.68
C GLY A 8 1.45 -12.78 -5.39
N GLU A 9 1.20 -13.98 -4.87
CA GLU A 9 0.26 -14.94 -5.46
C GLU A 9 -1.13 -14.33 -5.67
N ASN A 10 -1.62 -13.61 -4.65
CA ASN A 10 -2.89 -12.88 -4.61
C ASN A 10 -2.70 -11.39 -4.30
N PHE A 11 -1.60 -10.78 -4.74
CA PHE A 11 -1.31 -9.37 -4.48
C PHE A 11 -0.80 -8.65 -5.72
N TYR A 12 -1.51 -7.60 -6.11
CA TYR A 12 -1.20 -6.72 -7.22
C TYR A 12 -0.99 -5.30 -6.71
N LEU A 13 0.04 -4.62 -7.20
CA LEU A 13 0.31 -3.21 -6.98
C LEU A 13 -0.14 -2.43 -8.20
N VAL A 14 -0.86 -1.34 -7.99
CA VAL A 14 -1.40 -0.48 -9.03
C VAL A 14 -0.87 0.93 -8.85
N ASN A 15 -0.25 1.47 -9.91
CA ASN A 15 0.36 2.80 -9.96
C ASN A 15 1.34 3.09 -8.81
N SER A 16 1.95 2.04 -8.22
CA SER A 16 2.80 2.13 -7.02
C SER A 16 2.14 2.76 -5.77
N GLU A 17 0.82 2.95 -5.78
CA GLU A 17 0.06 3.61 -4.72
C GLU A 17 -0.94 2.65 -4.06
N TYR A 18 -1.58 1.79 -4.86
CA TYR A 18 -2.68 0.95 -4.41
C TYR A 18 -2.32 -0.53 -4.46
N THR A 19 -2.91 -1.32 -3.57
CA THR A 19 -2.81 -2.78 -3.59
C THR A 19 -4.17 -3.42 -3.81
N ALA A 20 -4.20 -4.50 -4.59
CA ALA A 20 -5.40 -5.27 -4.90
C ALA A 20 -5.17 -6.76 -4.65
N SER A 21 -6.22 -7.44 -4.18
CA SER A 21 -6.17 -8.88 -3.88
C SER A 21 -6.42 -9.75 -5.12
N SER A 22 -7.07 -9.17 -6.14
CA SER A 22 -7.35 -9.82 -7.42
C SER A 22 -6.94 -8.97 -8.61
N PHE A 23 -6.70 -9.61 -9.75
CA PHE A 23 -6.36 -8.90 -10.98
C PHE A 23 -7.52 -8.02 -11.47
N ASN A 24 -8.77 -8.48 -11.31
CA ASN A 24 -9.94 -7.68 -11.67
C ASN A 24 -10.04 -6.39 -10.84
N GLU A 25 -9.83 -6.47 -9.52
CA GLU A 25 -9.75 -5.28 -8.67
C GLU A 25 -8.62 -4.36 -9.11
N ALA A 26 -7.45 -4.90 -9.44
CA ALA A 26 -6.32 -4.10 -9.90
C ALA A 26 -6.64 -3.31 -11.17
N VAL A 27 -7.31 -3.96 -12.15
CA VAL A 27 -7.75 -3.31 -13.39
C VAL A 27 -8.81 -2.25 -13.13
N ILE A 28 -9.76 -2.51 -12.23
CA ILE A 28 -10.79 -1.55 -11.84
C ILE A 28 -10.13 -0.32 -11.21
N ILE A 29 -9.25 -0.51 -10.23
CA ILE A 29 -8.53 0.58 -9.54
C ILE A 29 -7.72 1.41 -10.54
N ALA A 30 -6.99 0.74 -11.44
CA ALA A 30 -6.17 1.40 -12.44
C ALA A 30 -7.00 2.24 -13.43
N ASN A 31 -8.21 1.81 -13.77
CA ASN A 31 -9.09 2.52 -14.72
C ASN A 31 -9.99 3.58 -14.07
N THR A 32 -10.45 3.37 -12.83
CA THR A 32 -11.42 4.27 -12.19
C THR A 32 -10.78 5.43 -11.43
N GLY A 33 -9.48 5.37 -11.15
CA GLY A 33 -8.68 6.52 -10.74
C GLY A 33 -9.14 7.25 -9.47
N ARG A 34 -10.02 6.68 -8.62
CA ARG A 34 -10.33 7.04 -7.21
C ARG A 34 -11.74 6.71 -6.69
N LYS A 35 -12.69 6.18 -7.46
CA LYS A 35 -14.08 6.05 -6.96
C LYS A 35 -14.70 4.69 -7.21
N ILE A 36 -14.54 3.79 -6.25
CA ILE A 36 -15.51 2.73 -6.01
C ILE A 36 -16.50 3.26 -4.97
N LYS A 37 -17.64 3.80 -5.41
CA LYS A 37 -18.77 4.08 -4.51
C LYS A 37 -19.29 2.73 -4.00
N GLY A 38 -18.95 2.36 -2.76
CA GLY A 38 -19.52 1.20 -2.07
C GLY A 38 -18.53 0.11 -1.68
N PHE A 39 -17.27 0.21 -2.08
CA PHE A 39 -16.20 -0.58 -1.46
C PHE A 39 -15.38 0.39 -0.59
N GLU A 40 -15.54 0.28 0.72
CA GLU A 40 -14.49 0.65 1.68
C GLU A 40 -13.32 -0.30 1.39
N VAL A 41 -12.58 -0.04 0.33
CA VAL A 41 -11.19 -0.45 0.30
C VAL A 41 -10.58 0.38 1.42
N GLU A 42 -10.22 -0.26 2.53
CA GLU A 42 -9.33 0.33 3.52
C GLU A 42 -8.04 0.72 2.78
N CYS A 43 -8.04 1.88 2.15
CA CYS A 43 -6.85 2.51 1.62
C CYS A 43 -6.08 3.00 2.84
N ILE A 44 -5.32 2.08 3.45
CA ILE A 44 -4.34 2.32 4.51
C ILE A 44 -3.12 3.03 3.89
N GLU A 45 -3.35 4.09 3.12
CA GLU A 45 -2.32 4.82 2.37
C GLU A 45 -1.45 5.66 3.33
N VAL A 46 -2.02 6.15 4.43
CA VAL A 46 -1.32 7.07 5.35
C VAL A 46 -0.78 6.36 6.59
N SER A 47 -1.49 5.38 7.12
CA SER A 47 -1.11 4.66 8.34
C SER A 47 -0.01 3.61 8.09
N PHE A 48 0.07 3.01 6.89
CA PHE A 48 1.11 2.04 6.58
C PHE A 48 2.51 2.67 6.56
N TRP A 49 2.69 3.77 5.82
CA TRP A 49 3.97 4.49 5.78
C TRP A 49 4.37 5.08 7.13
N LYS A 50 3.40 5.56 7.92
CA LYS A 50 3.65 6.10 9.27
C LYS A 50 4.05 5.00 10.25
N ASN A 51 3.41 3.83 10.20
CA ASN A 51 3.80 2.66 10.99
C ASN A 51 5.14 2.08 10.56
N LEU A 52 5.41 2.02 9.25
CA LEU A 52 6.69 1.55 8.73
C LEU A 52 7.84 2.46 9.15
N LYS A 53 7.67 3.79 9.04
CA LYS A 53 8.65 4.78 9.54
C LYS A 53 8.88 4.64 11.04
N ASN A 54 7.83 4.49 11.84
CA ASN A 54 7.98 4.30 13.29
C ASN A 54 8.72 3.00 13.63
N LYS A 55 8.44 1.91 12.91
CA LYS A 55 9.10 0.61 13.12
C LYS A 55 10.58 0.64 12.74
N LEU A 56 10.93 1.36 11.68
CA LEU A 56 12.33 1.56 11.27
C LEU A 56 13.10 2.49 12.21
N ASN A 57 12.46 3.54 12.75
CA ASN A 57 13.10 4.46 13.69
C ASN A 57 13.29 3.86 15.10
N TYR A 58 12.53 2.83 15.47
CA TYR A 58 12.58 2.21 16.79
C TYR A 58 13.98 1.66 17.17
N PRO A 59 14.67 0.83 16.35
CA PRO A 59 16.01 0.37 16.67
C PRO A 59 17.04 1.51 16.76
N PHE A 60 16.94 2.54 15.93
CA PHE A 60 17.83 3.71 15.99
C PHE A 60 17.64 4.52 17.28
N LYS A 61 16.38 4.67 17.74
CA LYS A 61 16.07 5.35 18.99
C LYS A 61 16.59 4.58 20.22
N ILE A 62 16.61 3.25 20.15
CA ILE A 62 17.23 2.40 21.18
C ILE A 62 18.75 2.59 21.18
N LEU A 63 19.38 2.62 20.01
CA LEU A 63 20.83 2.83 19.89
C LEU A 63 21.28 4.20 20.41
N GLU A 64 20.56 5.28 20.10
CA GLU A 64 20.82 6.61 20.67
C GLU A 64 20.64 6.67 22.19
N SER A 65 19.75 5.86 22.77
CA SER A 65 19.55 5.80 24.23
C SER A 65 20.68 5.06 24.96
N TRP A 66 21.51 4.32 24.25
CA TRP A 66 22.63 3.56 24.79
C TRP A 66 23.98 4.27 24.58
N MET A 67 24.03 5.26 23.68
CA MET A 67 25.15 6.18 23.49
C MET A 67 25.05 7.37 24.43
#